data_AF-A0A3B9XXT2-F1
#
_entry.id   AF-A0A3B9XXT2-F1
#
_cell.length_a   1.000
_cell.length_b   1.000
_cell.length_c   1.000
_cell.angle_alpha   90.00
_cell.angle_beta   90.00
_cell.angle_gamma   90.00
#
_symmetry.space_group_name_H-M   'P 1'
#
loop_
_entity.id
_entity.type
_entity.pdbx_description
1 polymer ?
#
loop_
_entity_poly.entity_id
_entity_poly.type
_entity_poly.pdbx_seq_one_letter_code
_entity_poly.pdbx_strand_id
1 'polypeptide(L)'
;AMMLPACDYCDDIVGETADLTIGDAWLPRFDADEQGTNMLVVRNQVINDLLQQAREQDQIMLTTLTVEEAALAQAGGLRQRREGLSYRLLKAQKQGIWCPTKRVKPGEFTVNRARRRIYDLRTEVSIKSREVFVKALEQGDFSLYAREMDSLVRKSRRAEIRGSFFRLAFNKLKRAFIKFGMLPKSASA
;
A
#
# COMPACT_ATOMS: atom_id res chain seq x y z
N ALA A 1 9.87 -4.00 4.15
CA ALA A 1 11.34 -4.01 4.06
C ALA A 1 11.83 -5.31 3.43
N MET A 2 11.35 -6.49 3.80
CA MET A 2 11.88 -7.79 3.32
C MET A 2 11.06 -8.44 2.20
N MET A 3 10.56 -7.67 1.23
CA MET A 3 9.69 -8.20 0.17
C MET A 3 10.47 -9.09 -0.81
N LEU A 4 9.88 -10.19 -1.27
CA LEU A 4 10.51 -11.07 -2.25
C LEU A 4 10.46 -10.47 -3.66
N PRO A 5 11.44 -10.79 -4.55
CA PRO A 5 11.45 -10.28 -5.92
C PRO A 5 10.19 -10.58 -6.73
N ALA A 6 9.53 -11.71 -6.49
CA ALA A 6 8.27 -12.05 -7.17
C ALA A 6 7.14 -11.05 -6.87
N CYS A 7 7.12 -10.47 -5.66
CA CYS A 7 6.09 -9.51 -5.26
C CYS A 7 6.18 -8.19 -6.04
N ASP A 8 7.36 -7.82 -6.53
CA ASP A 8 7.56 -6.62 -7.36
C ASP A 8 6.85 -6.72 -8.72
N TYR A 9 6.49 -7.93 -9.15
CA TYR A 9 5.80 -8.24 -10.41
C TYR A 9 4.33 -8.64 -10.22
N CYS A 10 3.78 -8.61 -9.01
CA CYS A 10 2.37 -8.93 -8.80
C CYS A 10 1.48 -7.71 -9.08
N ASP A 11 0.50 -7.89 -9.97
CA ASP A 11 -0.45 -6.87 -10.42
C ASP A 11 -1.83 -6.98 -9.75
N ASP A 12 -2.08 -8.03 -8.95
CA ASP A 12 -3.29 -8.16 -8.12
C ASP A 12 -3.14 -7.39 -6.79
N ILE A 13 -4.11 -6.52 -6.52
CA ILE A 13 -4.13 -5.61 -5.38
C ILE A 13 -5.15 -6.04 -4.33
N VAL A 14 -6.26 -6.62 -4.77
CA VAL A 14 -7.47 -6.82 -3.93
C VAL A 14 -7.98 -8.25 -4.02
N GLY A 15 -7.12 -9.23 -4.32
CA GLY A 15 -7.52 -10.63 -4.43
C GLY A 15 -8.66 -10.80 -5.42
N GLU A 16 -8.43 -10.40 -6.67
CA GLU A 16 -9.50 -10.18 -7.65
C GLU A 16 -10.34 -11.43 -7.98
N THR A 17 -9.80 -12.63 -7.70
CA THR A 17 -10.45 -13.92 -7.92
C THR A 17 -11.12 -14.49 -6.67
N ALA A 18 -11.08 -13.79 -5.53
CA ALA A 18 -11.70 -14.26 -4.29
C ALA A 18 -13.19 -13.91 -4.25
N ASP A 19 -14.00 -14.80 -3.70
CA ASP A 19 -15.43 -14.55 -3.41
C ASP A 19 -15.63 -13.37 -2.45
N LEU A 20 -14.71 -13.20 -1.50
CA LEU A 20 -14.63 -12.10 -0.56
C LEU A 20 -13.17 -11.68 -0.38
N THR A 21 -12.91 -10.37 -0.50
CA THR A 21 -11.64 -9.76 -0.09
C THR A 21 -11.87 -8.90 1.13
N ILE A 22 -10.99 -9.03 2.13
CA ILE A 22 -10.94 -8.18 3.31
C ILE A 22 -9.59 -7.47 3.30
N GLY A 23 -9.61 -6.14 3.41
CA GLY A 23 -8.41 -5.34 3.57
C GLY A 23 -8.66 -4.17 4.50
N ASP A 24 -7.62 -3.43 4.86
CA ASP A 24 -7.78 -2.23 5.69
C ASP A 24 -8.42 -1.09 4.89
N ALA A 25 -9.39 -0.40 5.50
CA ALA A 25 -10.01 0.79 4.94
C ALA A 25 -9.15 2.03 5.24
N TRP A 26 -8.01 2.17 4.55
CA TRP A 26 -7.09 3.32 4.67
C TRP A 26 -7.68 4.65 4.13
N LEU A 27 -8.84 5.04 4.65
CA LEU A 27 -9.54 6.27 4.33
C LEU A 27 -9.47 7.24 5.51
N PRO A 28 -9.36 8.57 5.25
CA PRO A 28 -9.27 9.55 6.32
C PRO A 28 -10.43 9.53 7.33
N ARG A 29 -11.62 9.06 6.93
CA ARG A 29 -12.79 8.96 7.82
C ARG A 29 -12.72 7.81 8.82
N PHE A 30 -11.89 6.79 8.56
CA PHE A 30 -11.70 5.63 9.45
C PHE A 30 -10.36 5.66 10.20
N ASP A 31 -9.47 6.59 9.85
CA ASP A 31 -8.11 6.74 10.42
C ASP A 31 -8.09 7.15 11.91
N ALA A 32 -9.22 7.64 12.44
CA ALA A 32 -9.35 8.05 13.84
C ALA A 32 -9.89 6.95 14.76
N ASP A 33 -10.39 5.84 14.19
CA ASP A 33 -10.91 4.71 14.95
C ASP A 33 -9.76 3.74 15.28
N GLU A 34 -9.49 3.56 16.56
CA GLU A 34 -8.44 2.66 17.06
C GLU A 34 -8.81 1.18 16.95
N GLN A 35 -10.09 0.85 16.81
CA GLN A 35 -10.55 -0.52 16.57
C GLN A 35 -10.35 -0.93 15.11
N GLY A 36 -10.14 0.05 14.23
CA GLY A 36 -9.91 -0.15 12.81
C GLY A 36 -11.19 -0.41 12.02
N THR A 37 -11.09 -0.28 10.71
CA THR A 37 -12.20 -0.57 9.79
C THR A 37 -11.65 -1.33 8.61
N ASN A 38 -12.38 -2.37 8.18
CA ASN A 38 -12.04 -3.12 6.99
C ASN A 38 -12.85 -2.66 5.77
N MET A 39 -12.19 -2.66 4.62
CA MET A 39 -12.81 -2.59 3.32
C MET A 39 -13.10 -4.01 2.84
N LEU A 40 -14.35 -4.26 2.48
CA LEU A 40 -14.79 -5.52 1.91
C LEU A 40 -15.03 -5.36 0.40
N VAL A 41 -14.57 -6.33 -0.38
CA VAL A 41 -15.00 -6.51 -1.78
C VAL A 41 -15.70 -7.85 -1.87
N VAL A 42 -17.02 -7.81 -2.00
CA VAL A 42 -17.88 -9.00 -2.03
C VAL A 42 -18.25 -9.29 -3.48
N ARG A 43 -17.91 -10.49 -3.96
CA ARG A 43 -18.20 -10.95 -5.33
C ARG A 43 -19.22 -12.08 -5.37
N ASN A 44 -19.42 -12.74 -4.23
CA ASN A 44 -20.34 -13.86 -4.08
C ASN A 44 -21.65 -13.41 -3.41
N GLN A 45 -22.79 -13.74 -4.03
CA GLN A 45 -24.10 -13.33 -3.54
C GLN A 45 -24.43 -13.93 -2.17
N VAL A 46 -24.10 -15.20 -1.93
CA VAL A 46 -24.40 -15.87 -0.64
C VAL A 46 -23.66 -15.18 0.51
N ILE A 47 -22.41 -14.78 0.29
CA ILE A 47 -21.64 -14.03 1.29
C ILE A 47 -22.25 -12.64 1.51
N ASN A 48 -22.69 -11.97 0.44
CA ASN A 48 -23.35 -10.67 0.57
C ASN A 48 -24.62 -10.77 1.42
N ASP A 49 -25.43 -11.80 1.21
CA ASP A 49 -26.68 -12.02 1.95
C ASP A 49 -26.39 -12.29 3.44
N LEU A 50 -25.35 -13.08 3.75
CA LEU A 50 -24.90 -13.29 5.13
C LEU A 50 -24.45 -12.00 5.81
N LEU A 51 -23.74 -11.13 5.10
CA LEU A 51 -23.30 -9.83 5.61
C LEU A 51 -24.49 -8.89 5.86
N GLN A 52 -25.49 -8.87 4.97
CA GLN A 52 -26.70 -8.07 5.20
C GLN A 52 -27.50 -8.62 6.38
N GLN A 53 -27.64 -9.94 6.52
CA GLN A 53 -28.31 -10.53 7.68
C GLN A 53 -27.60 -10.20 8.99
N ALA A 54 -26.27 -10.29 9.03
CA ALA A 54 -25.48 -9.93 10.22
C ALA A 54 -25.62 -8.44 10.56
N ARG A 55 -25.73 -7.57 9.55
CA ARG A 55 -26.03 -6.15 9.73
C ARG A 55 -27.44 -5.94 10.29
N GLU A 56 -28.45 -6.63 9.77
CA GLU A 56 -29.84 -6.56 10.27
C GLU A 56 -29.96 -7.03 11.72
N GLN A 57 -29.06 -7.93 12.15
CA GLN A 57 -28.96 -8.43 13.52
C GLN A 57 -28.05 -7.57 14.42
N ASP A 58 -27.62 -6.40 13.96
CA ASP A 58 -26.71 -5.47 14.67
C ASP A 58 -25.37 -6.11 15.11
N GLN A 59 -24.93 -7.19 14.43
CA GLN A 59 -23.67 -7.86 14.73
C GLN A 59 -22.47 -7.14 14.11
N ILE A 60 -22.68 -6.45 13.00
CA ILE A 60 -21.66 -5.69 12.27
C ILE A 60 -22.24 -4.38 11.74
N MET A 61 -21.38 -3.36 11.64
CA MET A 61 -21.68 -2.12 10.94
C MET A 61 -21.15 -2.21 9.50
N LEU A 62 -22.02 -1.96 8.52
CA LEU A 62 -21.63 -1.90 7.11
C LEU A 62 -21.86 -0.49 6.57
N THR A 63 -20.82 0.09 5.98
CA THR A 63 -20.88 1.37 5.29
C THR A 63 -20.51 1.17 3.83
N THR A 64 -21.38 1.60 2.90
CA THR A 64 -21.10 1.53 1.47
C THR A 64 -19.95 2.47 1.09
N LEU A 65 -19.05 1.98 0.22
CA LEU A 65 -17.98 2.78 -0.37
C LEU A 65 -18.23 2.97 -1.87
N THR A 66 -17.86 4.13 -2.40
CA THR A 66 -17.77 4.28 -3.86
C THR A 66 -16.51 3.61 -4.42
N VAL A 67 -16.46 3.43 -5.74
CA VAL A 67 -15.28 2.89 -6.44
C VAL A 67 -14.05 3.77 -6.20
N GLU A 68 -14.22 5.09 -6.18
CA GLU A 68 -13.16 6.07 -5.95
C GLU A 68 -12.64 5.98 -4.52
N GLU A 69 -13.52 5.78 -3.54
CA GLU A 69 -13.13 5.57 -2.15
C GLU A 69 -12.36 4.27 -1.98
N ALA A 70 -12.84 3.17 -2.58
CA ALA A 70 -12.11 1.90 -2.57
C ALA A 70 -10.71 2.04 -3.22
N ALA A 71 -10.63 2.74 -4.36
CA ALA A 71 -9.36 3.04 -5.01
C ALA A 71 -8.45 3.94 -4.16
N LEU A 72 -9.02 4.91 -3.43
CA LEU A 72 -8.27 5.78 -2.54
C LEU A 72 -7.72 5.01 -1.33
N ALA A 73 -8.53 4.13 -0.74
CA ALA A 73 -8.12 3.23 0.34
C ALA A 73 -6.91 2.38 -0.09
N GLN A 74 -6.95 1.83 -1.31
CA GLN A 74 -5.89 0.98 -1.84
C GLN A 74 -4.86 1.72 -2.71
N ALA A 75 -4.80 3.05 -2.62
CA ALA A 75 -3.98 3.87 -3.53
C ALA A 75 -2.48 3.55 -3.46
N GLY A 76 -1.99 3.11 -2.29
CA GLY A 76 -0.61 2.64 -2.13
C GLY A 76 -0.31 1.40 -2.95
N GLY A 77 -1.19 0.39 -2.86
CA GLY A 77 -1.12 -0.85 -3.63
C GLY A 77 -1.25 -0.59 -5.13
N LEU A 78 -2.24 0.19 -5.54
CA LEU A 78 -2.45 0.60 -6.94
C LEU A 78 -1.20 1.25 -7.55
N ARG A 79 -0.56 2.21 -6.85
CA ARG A 79 0.67 2.83 -7.34
C ARG A 79 1.80 1.83 -7.50
N GLN A 80 1.99 0.93 -6.53
CA GLN A 80 3.06 -0.05 -6.60
C GLN A 80 2.84 -1.09 -7.70
N ARG A 81 1.62 -1.58 -7.85
CA ARG A 81 1.28 -2.70 -8.72
C ARG A 81 0.87 -2.27 -10.14
N ARG A 82 0.67 -0.96 -10.38
CA ARG A 82 0.48 -0.38 -11.71
C ARG A 82 1.68 0.45 -12.16
N GLU A 83 1.78 1.68 -11.68
CA GLU A 83 2.84 2.62 -12.10
C GLU A 83 4.24 2.06 -11.81
N GLY A 84 4.46 1.54 -10.60
CA GLY A 84 5.72 0.91 -10.20
C GLY A 84 6.04 -0.34 -11.01
N LEU A 85 5.02 -1.14 -11.33
CA LEU A 85 5.17 -2.34 -12.15
C LEU A 85 5.59 -1.99 -13.57
N SER A 86 4.91 -1.03 -14.23
CA SER A 86 5.28 -0.52 -15.55
C SER A 86 6.74 -0.08 -15.61
N TYR A 87 7.21 0.62 -14.58
CA TYR A 87 8.61 1.03 -14.49
C TYR A 87 9.58 -0.15 -14.36
N ARG A 88 9.27 -1.12 -13.49
CA ARG A 88 10.12 -2.31 -13.28
C ARG A 88 10.18 -3.21 -14.52
N LEU A 89 9.06 -3.39 -15.21
CA LEU A 89 9.01 -4.13 -16.48
C LEU A 89 9.87 -3.45 -17.57
N LEU A 90 9.76 -2.13 -17.72
CA LEU A 90 10.60 -1.37 -18.67
C LEU A 90 12.09 -1.50 -18.34
N LYS A 91 12.44 -1.48 -17.05
CA LYS A 91 13.82 -1.63 -16.59
C LYS A 91 14.34 -3.04 -16.89
N ALA A 92 13.58 -4.08 -16.57
CA ALA A 92 13.93 -5.47 -16.86
C ALA A 92 14.13 -5.70 -18.37
N GLN A 93 13.21 -5.20 -19.20
CA GLN A 93 13.31 -5.28 -20.66
C GLN A 93 14.60 -4.63 -21.19
N LYS A 94 14.94 -3.43 -20.71
CA LYS A 94 16.17 -2.72 -21.12
C LYS A 94 17.45 -3.42 -20.66
N GLN A 95 17.37 -4.21 -19.59
CA GLN A 95 18.49 -4.95 -19.03
C GLN A 95 18.60 -6.38 -19.57
N GLY A 96 17.66 -6.82 -20.43
CA GLY A 96 17.60 -8.21 -20.90
C GLY A 96 17.27 -9.22 -19.81
N ILE A 97 16.68 -8.79 -18.70
CA ILE A 97 16.30 -9.65 -17.58
C ILE A 97 14.89 -10.21 -17.85
N TRP A 98 14.72 -11.52 -17.70
CA TRP A 98 13.40 -12.15 -17.81
C TRP A 98 12.43 -11.57 -16.76
N CYS A 99 11.21 -11.28 -17.19
CA CYS A 99 10.10 -10.92 -16.30
C CYS A 99 8.80 -11.55 -16.81
N PRO A 100 7.84 -11.82 -15.91
CA PRO A 100 6.56 -12.42 -16.30
C PRO A 100 5.73 -11.45 -17.15
N THR A 101 4.92 -12.00 -18.06
CA THR A 101 3.89 -11.23 -18.78
C THR A 101 2.84 -10.70 -17.79
N LYS A 102 2.49 -9.42 -17.93
CA LYS A 102 1.54 -8.72 -17.05
C LYS A 102 0.51 -7.95 -17.84
N ARG A 103 -0.60 -7.62 -17.18
CA ARG A 103 -1.66 -6.76 -17.75
C ARG A 103 -1.14 -5.34 -18.04
N VAL A 104 -0.28 -4.86 -17.14
CA VAL A 104 0.46 -3.60 -17.29
C VAL A 104 1.62 -3.78 -18.26
N LYS A 105 1.73 -2.90 -19.26
CA LYS A 105 2.80 -2.93 -20.26
C LYS A 105 4.07 -2.24 -19.75
N PRO A 106 5.27 -2.64 -20.24
CA PRO A 106 6.50 -1.92 -19.97
C PRO A 106 6.40 -0.46 -20.40
N GLY A 107 6.57 0.48 -19.47
CA GLY A 107 6.55 1.91 -19.78
C GLY A 107 5.18 2.49 -20.10
N GLU A 108 4.09 1.78 -19.79
CA GLU A 108 2.71 2.25 -19.97
C GLU A 108 2.44 3.58 -19.25
N PHE A 109 3.01 3.74 -18.05
CA PHE A 109 2.86 4.94 -17.23
C PHE A 109 4.11 5.82 -17.26
N THR A 110 3.91 7.12 -17.45
CA THR A 110 4.97 8.12 -17.33
C THR A 110 5.31 8.36 -15.87
N VAL A 111 6.41 7.74 -15.41
CA VAL A 111 6.91 7.91 -14.03
C VAL A 111 7.99 8.98 -14.00
N ASN A 112 7.86 10.00 -13.14
CA ASN A 112 8.90 11.03 -12.99
C ASN A 112 10.16 10.49 -12.28
N ARG A 113 11.29 11.21 -12.40
CA ARG A 113 12.59 10.77 -11.86
C ARG A 113 12.58 10.57 -10.34
N ALA A 114 11.90 11.45 -9.60
CA ALA A 114 11.82 11.36 -8.15
C ALA A 114 11.10 10.08 -7.70
N ARG A 115 10.02 9.72 -8.41
CA ARG A 115 9.23 8.51 -8.13
C ARG A 115 9.97 7.23 -8.55
N ARG A 116 10.64 7.23 -9.71
CA ARG A 116 11.53 6.12 -10.11
C ARG A 116 12.57 5.82 -9.03
N ARG A 117 13.17 6.88 -8.47
CA ARG A 117 14.13 6.73 -7.36
C ARG A 117 13.53 6.08 -6.12
N ILE A 118 12.27 6.36 -5.80
CA ILE A 118 11.56 5.68 -4.69
C ILE A 118 11.40 4.19 -5.01
N TYR A 119 11.01 3.82 -6.23
CA TYR A 119 10.89 2.41 -6.63
C TYR A 119 12.23 1.69 -6.57
N ASP A 120 13.31 2.29 -7.08
CA ASP A 120 14.66 1.72 -6.99
C ASP A 120 15.10 1.52 -5.53
N LEU A 121 14.89 2.52 -4.67
CA LEU A 121 15.25 2.44 -3.25
C LEU A 121 14.43 1.36 -2.51
N ARG A 122 13.16 1.15 -2.88
CA ARG A 122 12.34 0.07 -2.31
C ARG A 122 12.92 -1.30 -2.66
N THR A 123 13.30 -1.53 -3.92
CA THR A 123 13.96 -2.78 -4.33
C THR A 123 15.32 -2.95 -3.64
N GLU A 124 16.12 -1.89 -3.53
CA GLU A 124 17.42 -1.91 -2.83
C GLU A 124 17.26 -2.27 -1.34
N VAL A 125 16.30 -1.63 -0.64
CA VAL A 125 15.93 -1.97 0.74
C VAL A 125 15.49 -3.44 0.83
N SER A 126 14.74 -3.93 -0.15
CA SER A 126 14.24 -5.30 -0.19
C SER A 126 15.31 -6.36 -0.30
N ILE A 127 16.32 -6.10 -1.13
CA ILE A 127 17.46 -6.99 -1.28
C ILE A 127 18.33 -6.94 -0.04
N LYS A 128 18.81 -5.74 0.34
CA LYS A 128 19.75 -5.58 1.46
C LYS A 128 19.16 -6.06 2.78
N SER A 129 17.88 -5.79 3.07
CA SER A 129 17.27 -6.22 4.33
C SER A 129 17.29 -7.73 4.51
N ARG A 130 17.01 -8.51 3.45
CA ARG A 130 17.01 -9.98 3.55
C ARG A 130 18.43 -10.52 3.77
N GLU A 131 19.40 -10.01 3.02
CA GLU A 131 20.81 -10.40 3.16
C GLU A 131 21.36 -10.11 4.56
N VAL A 132 21.11 -8.89 5.06
CA VAL A 132 21.56 -8.47 6.38
C VAL A 132 20.83 -9.22 7.49
N PHE A 133 19.54 -9.50 7.31
CA PHE A 133 18.76 -10.25 8.29
C PHE A 133 19.30 -11.67 8.48
N VAL A 134 19.66 -12.36 7.38
CA VAL A 134 20.31 -13.68 7.47
C VAL A 134 21.62 -13.59 8.24
N LYS A 135 22.49 -12.62 7.93
CA LYS A 135 23.75 -12.42 8.66
C LYS A 135 23.53 -12.15 10.15
N ALA A 136 22.53 -11.33 10.49
CA ALA A 136 22.19 -11.03 11.87
C ALA A 136 21.69 -12.26 12.63
N LEU A 137 20.91 -13.13 11.96
CA LEU A 137 20.45 -14.40 12.52
C LEU A 137 21.63 -15.36 12.78
N GLU A 138 22.53 -15.52 11.80
CA GLU A 138 23.71 -16.40 11.92
C GLU A 138 24.63 -15.98 13.07
N GLN A 139 24.71 -14.69 13.37
CA GLN A 139 25.53 -14.14 14.44
C GLN A 139 24.80 -13.97 15.78
N GLY A 140 23.48 -14.17 15.81
CA GLY A 140 22.65 -13.88 16.98
C GLY A 140 22.64 -12.39 17.39
N ASP A 141 22.96 -11.46 16.48
CA ASP A 141 23.05 -10.03 16.75
C ASP A 141 22.07 -9.23 15.87
N PHE A 142 20.89 -8.93 16.41
CA PHE A 142 19.93 -8.07 15.71
C PHE A 142 20.41 -6.61 15.56
N SER A 143 21.33 -6.14 16.42
CA SER A 143 21.85 -4.78 16.32
C SER A 143 22.69 -4.57 15.06
N LEU A 144 23.28 -5.64 14.50
CA LEU A 144 23.89 -5.64 13.17
C LEU A 144 22.88 -5.23 12.11
N TYR A 145 21.67 -5.81 12.13
CA TYR A 145 20.62 -5.47 11.17
C TYR A 145 20.25 -3.99 11.24
N ALA A 146 20.03 -3.48 12.44
CA ALA A 146 19.69 -2.07 12.64
C ALA A 146 20.79 -1.15 12.09
N ARG A 147 22.07 -1.41 12.40
CA ARG A 147 23.21 -0.60 11.94
C ARG A 147 23.36 -0.62 10.42
N GLU A 148 23.34 -1.80 9.82
CA GLU A 148 23.55 -1.99 8.37
C GLU A 148 22.41 -1.42 7.51
N MET A 149 21.19 -1.46 8.03
CA MET A 149 20.01 -0.97 7.31
C MET A 149 19.77 0.52 7.50
N ASP A 150 20.29 1.14 8.56
CA ASP A 150 19.94 2.51 8.98
C ASP A 150 20.11 3.54 7.85
N SER A 151 21.29 3.62 7.25
CA SER A 151 21.58 4.59 6.18
C SER A 151 20.62 4.44 4.99
N LEU A 152 20.37 3.20 4.56
CA LEU A 152 19.53 2.90 3.41
C LEU A 152 18.04 3.18 3.72
N VAL A 153 17.56 2.81 4.91
CA VAL A 153 16.20 3.09 5.38
C VAL A 153 15.98 4.60 5.50
N ARG A 154 16.93 5.35 6.09
CA ARG A 154 16.85 6.82 6.17
C ARG A 154 16.82 7.46 4.79
N LYS A 155 17.62 6.96 3.84
CA LYS A 155 17.62 7.44 2.45
C LYS A 155 16.28 7.18 1.76
N SER A 156 15.73 5.98 1.89
CA SER A 156 14.40 5.60 1.37
C SER A 156 13.30 6.48 1.96
N ARG A 157 13.25 6.59 3.30
CA ARG A 157 12.27 7.42 4.01
C ARG A 157 12.33 8.89 3.61
N ARG A 158 13.52 9.47 3.46
CA ARG A 158 13.68 10.85 2.97
C ARG A 158 13.12 11.04 1.55
N ALA A 159 13.35 10.08 0.65
CA ALA A 159 12.80 10.12 -0.70
C ALA A 159 11.27 10.07 -0.69
N GLU A 160 10.69 9.21 0.15
CA GLU A 160 9.23 9.07 0.29
C GLU A 160 8.56 10.30 0.90
N ILE A 161 9.15 10.88 1.95
CA ILE A 161 8.65 12.11 2.58
C ILE A 161 8.67 13.26 1.59
N ARG A 162 9.78 13.47 0.86
CA ARG A 162 9.85 14.50 -0.18
C ARG A 162 8.79 14.30 -1.27
N GLY A 163 8.61 13.06 -1.70
CA GLY A 163 7.58 12.70 -2.69
C GLY A 163 6.13 12.76 -2.17
N SER A 164 5.94 12.94 -0.87
CA SER A 164 4.64 12.99 -0.19
C SER A 164 4.43 14.30 0.58
N PHE A 165 5.36 15.26 0.49
CA PHE A 165 5.40 16.46 1.32
C PHE A 165 4.09 17.25 1.25
N PHE A 166 3.58 17.48 0.03
CA PHE A 166 2.30 18.16 -0.17
C PHE A 166 1.12 17.39 0.43
N ARG A 167 1.09 16.05 0.30
CA ARG A 167 0.03 15.21 0.88
C ARG A 167 0.10 15.16 2.41
N LEU A 168 1.29 15.07 2.99
CA LEU A 168 1.49 15.02 4.45
C LEU A 168 1.16 16.37 5.09
N ALA A 169 1.55 17.48 4.47
CA ALA A 169 1.18 18.83 4.90
C ALA A 169 -0.34 19.04 4.84
N PHE A 170 -0.96 18.65 3.73
CA PHE A 170 -2.42 18.73 3.55
C PHE A 170 -3.18 17.86 4.55
N ASN A 171 -2.76 16.62 4.78
CA ASN A 171 -3.39 15.73 5.77
C ASN A 171 -3.20 16.25 7.21
N LYS A 172 -2.05 16.84 7.53
CA LYS A 172 -1.81 17.44 8.86
C LYS A 172 -2.68 18.67 9.09
N LEU A 173 -2.83 19.53 8.07
CA LEU A 173 -3.76 20.66 8.10
C LEU A 173 -5.21 20.18 8.24
N LYS A 174 -5.64 19.21 7.43
CA LYS A 174 -6.98 18.63 7.50
C LYS A 174 -7.28 18.01 8.88
N ARG A 175 -6.31 17.29 9.47
CA ARG A 175 -6.40 16.75 10.84
C ARG A 175 -6.54 17.86 11.88
N ALA A 176 -5.81 18.97 11.74
CA ALA A 176 -5.96 20.11 12.64
C ALA A 176 -7.36 20.75 12.52
N PHE A 177 -7.86 20.99 11.30
CA PHE A 177 -9.18 21.55 11.07
C PHE A 177 -10.33 20.68 11.63
N ILE A 178 -10.22 19.35 11.51
CA ILE A 178 -11.20 18.41 12.12
C ILE A 178 -11.09 18.42 13.65
N LYS A 179 -9.87 18.46 14.21
CA LYS A 179 -9.65 18.51 15.67
C LYS A 179 -10.17 19.80 16.30
N PHE A 180 -10.12 20.92 15.58
CA PHE A 180 -10.62 22.23 16.04
C PHE A 180 -12.09 22.50 15.67
N GLY A 181 -12.83 21.51 15.18
CA GLY A 181 -14.28 21.63 14.92
C GLY A 181 -14.66 22.54 13.74
N MET A 182 -13.71 22.93 12.90
CA MET A 182 -13.94 23.79 11.72
C MET A 182 -14.38 23.00 10.48
N LEU A 183 -14.46 21.68 10.57
CA LEU A 183 -15.05 20.78 9.58
C LEU A 183 -15.98 19.81 10.30
N PRO A 184 -17.17 19.49 9.73
CA PRO A 184 -18.05 18.52 10.34
C PRO A 184 -17.29 17.19 10.50
N LYS A 185 -17.37 16.59 11.69
CA LYS A 185 -17.09 15.15 11.83
C LYS A 185 -18.01 14.48 10.82
N SER A 186 -17.46 13.71 9.89
CA SER A 186 -18.28 13.04 8.87
C SER A 186 -19.41 12.30 9.61
N ALA A 187 -20.64 12.70 9.32
CA ALA A 187 -21.81 12.12 9.95
C ALA A 187 -21.78 10.60 9.73
N SER A 188 -21.84 9.87 10.84
CA SER A 188 -22.26 8.48 10.86
C SER A 188 -23.68 8.42 10.32
N ALA A 189 -23.83 7.83 9.14
CA ALA A 189 -25.09 7.32 8.61
C ALA A 189 -24.82 5.90 8.11
#